data_AF-A0A1G1P4K1-F1
#
_entry.id   AF-A0A1G1P4K1-F1
#
_cell.length_a   1.000
_cell.length_b   1.000
_cell.length_c   1.000
_cell.angle_alpha   90.00
_cell.angle_beta   90.00
_cell.angle_gamma   90.00
#
_symmetry.space_group_name_H-M   'P 1'
#
loop_
_entity.id
_entity.type
_entity.pdbx_description
1 polymer ?
#
loop_
_entity_poly.entity_id
_entity_poly.type
_entity_poly.pdbx_seq_one_letter_code
_entity_poly.pdbx_strand_id
1 'polypeptide(L)'
;MKVSQLNFSIQKRLLKCLADKLDHYYLAGGTALSLYYFQHRESRDLDFFTKSFSQKEITETIAYLREKHNMKAELAAQKTGDQFAKIMMYTLTDKKGKTCKIDFVEDFVDIVQPLREVDGIYVVSLEDIYLRKLYAVAGHTASQDDAGQAVTIGGRQEAKNFYDLYCLSSISTPLSKFVARYGTATVKEGMIRWYRTFDRMAIKTGLLDLVTEKTIDFRRMDQYFKNEVDALLSEEIG
;
A
#
# COMPACT_ATOMS: atom_id res chain seq x y z
N MET A 1 -25.54 -5.81 -2.23
CA MET A 1 -24.22 -5.96 -2.90
C MET A 1 -23.94 -7.45 -3.04
N LYS A 2 -23.54 -7.93 -4.22
CA LYS A 2 -23.20 -9.34 -4.42
C LYS A 2 -21.93 -9.63 -3.63
N VAL A 3 -22.00 -10.58 -2.70
CA VAL A 3 -20.83 -11.20 -2.08
C VAL A 3 -20.08 -11.92 -3.20
N SER A 4 -18.94 -11.37 -3.61
CA SER A 4 -18.07 -11.95 -4.62
C SER A 4 -16.85 -12.56 -3.95
N GLN A 5 -16.52 -13.80 -4.31
CA GLN A 5 -15.30 -14.45 -3.85
C GLN A 5 -14.07 -13.70 -4.34
N LEU A 6 -13.10 -13.51 -3.44
CA LEU A 6 -11.84 -12.86 -3.79
C LEU A 6 -11.05 -13.73 -4.77
N ASN A 7 -10.49 -13.12 -5.81
CA ASN A 7 -9.72 -13.83 -6.83
C ASN A 7 -8.30 -13.30 -6.93
N PHE A 8 -7.34 -14.16 -6.56
CA PHE A 8 -5.92 -13.86 -6.62
C PHE A 8 -5.14 -14.79 -7.57
N SER A 9 -5.82 -15.39 -8.54
CA SER A 9 -5.25 -16.48 -9.36
C SER A 9 -3.98 -16.06 -10.12
N ILE A 10 -3.94 -14.84 -10.67
CA ILE A 10 -2.76 -14.36 -11.41
C ILE A 10 -1.64 -13.93 -10.47
N GLN A 11 -1.97 -13.28 -9.34
CA GLN A 11 -1.01 -12.85 -8.32
C GLN A 11 -0.30 -14.05 -7.71
N LYS A 12 -1.04 -15.07 -7.27
CA LYS A 12 -0.47 -16.31 -6.71
C LYS A 12 0.43 -17.03 -7.71
N ARG A 13 0.04 -17.06 -9.00
CA ARG A 13 0.88 -17.63 -10.05
C ARG A 13 2.18 -16.83 -10.22
N LEU A 14 2.09 -15.50 -10.29
CA LEU A 14 3.26 -14.63 -10.43
C LEU A 14 4.21 -14.74 -9.24
N LEU A 15 3.68 -14.72 -8.02
CA LEU A 15 4.46 -14.92 -6.79
C LEU A 15 5.20 -16.27 -6.84
N LYS A 16 4.52 -17.35 -7.25
CA LYS A 16 5.17 -18.66 -7.44
C LYS A 16 6.27 -18.63 -8.51
N CYS A 17 6.10 -17.87 -9.60
CA CYS A 17 7.14 -17.71 -10.61
C CYS A 17 8.34 -16.92 -10.09
N LEU A 18 8.12 -15.99 -9.16
CA LEU A 18 9.12 -15.07 -8.59
C LEU A 18 9.78 -15.58 -7.30
N ALA A 19 9.34 -16.73 -6.79
CA ALA A 19 9.93 -17.35 -5.60
C ALA A 19 11.45 -17.50 -5.76
N ASP A 20 12.20 -17.05 -4.76
CA ASP A 20 13.67 -17.08 -4.71
C ASP A 20 14.36 -16.33 -5.87
N LYS A 21 13.69 -15.31 -6.43
CA LYS A 21 14.21 -14.44 -7.50
C LYS A 21 14.27 -12.97 -7.09
N LEU A 22 13.85 -12.65 -5.88
CA LEU A 22 13.58 -11.30 -5.39
C LEU A 22 14.28 -11.07 -4.04
N ASP A 23 15.54 -11.47 -3.93
CA ASP A 23 16.27 -11.54 -2.66
C ASP A 23 16.36 -10.18 -1.93
N HIS A 24 16.40 -9.07 -2.68
CA HIS A 24 16.45 -7.71 -2.13
C HIS A 24 15.09 -6.99 -2.12
N TYR A 25 14.02 -7.69 -2.48
CA TYR A 25 12.70 -7.12 -2.62
C TYR A 25 11.72 -7.79 -1.67
N TYR A 26 10.79 -7.00 -1.16
CA TYR A 26 9.73 -7.49 -0.28
C TYR A 26 8.37 -6.97 -0.74
N LEU A 27 7.38 -7.85 -0.69
CA LEU A 27 6.00 -7.51 -1.04
C LEU A 27 5.37 -6.71 0.09
N ALA A 28 4.78 -5.56 -0.26
CA ALA A 28 4.00 -4.74 0.64
C ALA A 28 2.65 -4.32 0.01
N GLY A 29 2.07 -3.24 0.51
CA GLY A 29 0.87 -2.65 -0.08
C GLY A 29 -0.41 -3.45 0.17
N GLY A 30 -1.43 -3.17 -0.65
CA GLY A 30 -2.77 -3.72 -0.47
C GLY A 30 -2.85 -5.22 -0.74
N THR A 31 -2.02 -5.73 -1.64
CA THR A 31 -2.02 -7.14 -2.02
C THR A 31 -1.30 -8.01 -0.99
N ALA A 32 -0.20 -7.53 -0.38
CA ALA A 32 0.39 -8.20 0.78
C ALA A 32 -0.63 -8.28 1.94
N LEU A 33 -1.29 -7.17 2.25
CA LEU A 33 -2.30 -7.11 3.32
C LEU A 33 -3.45 -8.09 3.08
N SER A 34 -3.95 -8.16 1.85
CA SER A 34 -5.08 -9.04 1.53
C SER A 34 -4.67 -10.51 1.47
N LEU A 35 -3.56 -10.85 0.80
CA LEU A 35 -3.15 -12.24 0.60
C LEU A 35 -2.64 -12.92 1.87
N TYR A 36 -1.88 -12.21 2.70
CA TYR A 36 -1.13 -12.82 3.80
C TYR A 36 -1.66 -12.49 5.20
N TYR A 37 -2.61 -11.57 5.32
CA TYR A 37 -3.14 -11.14 6.62
C TYR A 37 -4.65 -11.20 6.71
N PHE A 38 -5.38 -10.39 5.94
CA PHE A 38 -6.79 -10.11 6.26
C PHE A 38 -7.83 -10.67 5.29
N GLN A 39 -7.47 -10.91 4.01
CA GLN A 39 -8.43 -11.28 2.96
C GLN A 39 -9.69 -10.38 2.99
N HIS A 40 -9.51 -9.08 3.24
CA HIS A 40 -10.59 -8.12 3.51
C HIS A 40 -11.16 -7.47 2.26
N ARG A 41 -10.40 -7.46 1.15
CA ARG A 41 -10.83 -7.04 -0.19
C ARG A 41 -9.97 -7.65 -1.28
N GLU A 42 -10.45 -7.67 -2.51
CA GLU A 42 -9.61 -7.99 -3.66
C GLU A 42 -8.58 -6.87 -3.87
N SER A 43 -7.34 -7.27 -4.15
CA SER A 43 -6.24 -6.37 -4.48
C SER A 43 -5.40 -7.03 -5.56
N ARG A 44 -5.17 -6.30 -6.66
CA ARG A 44 -4.69 -6.90 -7.91
C ARG A 44 -3.24 -6.59 -8.25
N ASP A 45 -2.68 -5.55 -7.67
CA ASP A 45 -1.35 -5.04 -8.01
C ASP A 45 -0.30 -5.62 -7.07
N LEU A 46 0.86 -6.06 -7.56
CA LEU A 46 1.95 -6.54 -6.73
C LEU A 46 2.97 -5.41 -6.53
N ASP A 47 3.04 -4.86 -5.31
CA ASP A 47 3.97 -3.80 -4.96
C ASP A 47 5.20 -4.39 -4.25
N PHE A 48 6.33 -4.47 -4.95
CA PHE A 48 7.61 -4.89 -4.39
C PHE A 48 8.46 -3.67 -4.05
N PHE A 49 8.88 -3.60 -2.79
CA PHE A 49 9.70 -2.53 -2.25
C PHE A 49 11.12 -3.02 -2.01
N THR A 50 12.10 -2.12 -2.09
CA THR A 50 13.51 -2.44 -1.82
C THR A 50 14.27 -1.25 -1.25
N LYS A 51 15.25 -1.51 -0.38
CA LYS A 51 16.23 -0.51 0.05
C LYS A 51 17.37 -0.31 -0.95
N SER A 52 17.53 -1.22 -1.92
CA SER A 52 18.66 -1.27 -2.84
C SER A 52 18.18 -1.34 -4.28
N PHE A 53 17.56 -0.25 -4.74
CA PHE A 53 16.93 -0.22 -6.05
C PHE A 53 17.93 -0.45 -7.19
N SER A 54 17.76 -1.56 -7.91
CA SER A 54 18.58 -1.94 -9.06
C SER A 54 17.73 -2.10 -10.31
N GLN A 55 17.82 -1.14 -11.24
CA GLN A 55 17.16 -1.25 -12.54
C GLN A 55 17.59 -2.52 -13.29
N LYS A 56 18.87 -2.90 -13.17
CA LYS A 56 19.41 -4.11 -13.78
C LYS A 56 18.67 -5.36 -13.27
N GLU A 57 18.60 -5.54 -11.96
CA GLU A 57 17.94 -6.69 -11.31
C GLU A 57 16.45 -6.76 -11.67
N ILE A 58 15.77 -5.61 -11.72
CA ILE A 58 14.37 -5.53 -12.17
C ILE A 58 14.24 -5.99 -13.62
N THR A 59 15.09 -5.48 -14.53
CA THR A 59 15.01 -5.87 -15.94
C THR A 59 15.34 -7.34 -16.17
N GLU A 60 16.27 -7.92 -15.42
CA GLU A 60 16.61 -9.35 -15.45
C GLU A 60 15.44 -10.20 -14.93
N THR A 61 14.78 -9.77 -13.86
CA THR A 61 13.56 -10.40 -13.32
C THR A 61 12.43 -10.40 -14.35
N ILE A 62 12.20 -9.26 -15.00
CA ILE A 62 11.16 -9.14 -16.04
C ILE A 62 11.52 -10.00 -17.27
N ALA A 63 12.78 -10.05 -17.68
CA ALA A 63 13.23 -10.93 -18.76
C ALA A 63 13.00 -12.40 -18.42
N TYR A 64 13.32 -12.81 -17.19
CA TYR A 64 13.04 -14.16 -16.69
C TYR A 64 11.54 -14.53 -16.79
N LEU A 65 10.64 -13.63 -16.39
CA LEU A 65 9.19 -13.87 -16.52
C LEU A 65 8.75 -14.00 -17.99
N ARG A 66 9.34 -13.21 -18.90
CA ARG A 66 9.06 -13.32 -20.33
C ARG A 66 9.52 -14.65 -20.90
N GLU A 67 10.77 -15.04 -20.64
CA GLU A 67 11.43 -16.18 -21.26
C GLU A 67 10.99 -17.52 -20.66
N LYS A 68 10.95 -17.63 -19.32
CA LYS A 68 10.67 -18.90 -18.64
C LYS A 68 9.18 -19.13 -18.43
N HIS A 69 8.41 -18.05 -18.24
CA HIS A 69 6.98 -18.14 -17.91
C HIS A 69 6.05 -17.68 -19.03
N ASN A 70 6.62 -17.31 -20.20
CA ASN A 70 5.89 -16.88 -21.39
C ASN A 70 4.87 -15.75 -21.09
N MET A 71 5.28 -14.78 -20.30
CA MET A 71 4.46 -13.60 -19.99
C MET A 71 4.84 -12.45 -20.91
N LYS A 72 3.86 -11.73 -21.45
CA LYS A 72 4.12 -10.42 -22.05
C LYS A 72 4.36 -9.44 -20.92
N ALA A 73 5.38 -8.60 -21.03
CA ALA A 73 5.66 -7.55 -20.06
C ALA A 73 5.75 -6.21 -20.80
N GLU A 74 5.00 -5.23 -20.33
CA GLU A 74 4.98 -3.87 -20.86
C GLU A 74 5.39 -2.90 -19.75
N LEU A 75 6.42 -2.09 -20.00
CA LEU A 75 6.79 -1.02 -19.07
C LEU A 75 5.73 0.07 -19.15
N ALA A 76 4.98 0.26 -18.08
CA ALA A 76 3.90 1.24 -17.99
C ALA A 76 4.42 2.62 -17.59
N ALA A 77 5.39 2.68 -16.67
CA ALA A 77 6.04 3.91 -16.23
C ALA A 77 7.40 3.62 -15.61
N GLN A 78 8.29 4.62 -15.67
CA GLN A 78 9.59 4.58 -15.02
C GLN A 78 9.95 5.97 -14.49
N LYS A 79 10.45 6.03 -13.25
CA LYS A 79 11.05 7.23 -12.66
C LYS A 79 12.36 6.82 -12.00
N THR A 80 13.47 7.43 -12.41
CA THR A 80 14.81 7.06 -11.93
C THR A 80 15.67 8.24 -11.49
N GLY A 81 15.13 9.46 -11.50
CA GLY A 81 15.87 10.66 -11.10
C GLY A 81 15.99 10.82 -9.57
N ASP A 82 17.09 11.42 -9.12
CA ASP A 82 17.48 11.50 -7.69
C ASP A 82 16.56 12.35 -6.81
N GLN A 83 15.65 13.13 -7.41
CA GLN A 83 14.71 13.98 -6.68
C GLN A 83 13.50 13.21 -6.13
N PHE A 84 13.30 11.95 -6.55
CA PHE A 84 12.12 11.17 -6.18
C PHE A 84 12.47 9.70 -6.00
N ALA A 85 11.62 8.98 -5.27
CA ALA A 85 11.70 7.53 -5.20
C ALA A 85 11.74 6.90 -6.60
N LYS A 86 12.74 6.03 -6.80
CA LYS A 86 12.84 5.28 -8.05
C LYS A 86 11.70 4.28 -8.13
N ILE A 87 11.07 4.21 -9.28
CA ILE A 87 9.97 3.28 -9.54
C ILE A 87 10.06 2.74 -10.96
N MET A 88 9.75 1.45 -11.11
CA MET A 88 9.50 0.82 -12.40
C MET A 88 8.20 0.02 -12.32
N MET A 89 7.24 0.39 -13.15
CA MET A 89 5.90 -0.19 -13.17
C MET A 89 5.72 -0.99 -14.45
N TYR A 90 5.32 -2.25 -14.32
CA TYR A 90 5.05 -3.12 -15.45
C TYR A 90 3.62 -3.64 -15.43
N THR A 91 3.06 -3.85 -16.62
CA THR A 91 1.87 -4.69 -16.80
C THR A 91 2.32 -6.02 -17.37
N LEU A 92 2.04 -7.10 -16.63
CA LEU A 92 2.30 -8.47 -17.06
C LEU A 92 1.00 -9.10 -17.57
N THR A 93 1.07 -9.77 -18.71
CA THR A 93 -0.07 -10.46 -19.33
C THR A 93 0.29 -11.91 -19.61
N ASP A 94 -0.52 -12.84 -19.11
CA ASP A 94 -0.32 -14.27 -19.35
C ASP A 94 -0.87 -14.73 -20.72
N LYS A 95 -0.60 -15.99 -21.09
CA LYS A 95 -1.11 -16.59 -22.36
C LYS A 95 -2.64 -16.59 -22.48
N LYS A 96 -3.38 -16.45 -21.37
CA LYS A 96 -4.85 -16.40 -21.35
C LYS A 96 -5.38 -14.96 -21.37
N GLY A 97 -4.50 -13.96 -21.53
CA GLY A 97 -4.86 -12.55 -21.53
C GLY A 97 -5.13 -11.96 -20.14
N LYS A 98 -4.85 -12.70 -19.05
CA LYS A 98 -5.00 -12.16 -17.70
C LYS A 98 -3.85 -11.22 -17.40
N THR A 99 -4.17 -10.04 -16.87
CA THR A 99 -3.18 -9.00 -16.54
C THR A 99 -2.94 -8.89 -15.05
N CYS A 100 -1.73 -8.49 -14.67
CA CYS A 100 -1.34 -8.11 -13.32
C CYS A 100 -0.34 -6.97 -13.41
N LYS A 101 -0.55 -5.92 -12.61
CA LYS A 101 0.46 -4.87 -12.45
C LYS A 101 1.49 -5.32 -11.43
N ILE A 102 2.74 -5.00 -11.70
CA ILE A 102 3.85 -5.20 -10.77
C ILE A 102 4.67 -3.92 -10.72
N ASP A 103 4.83 -3.40 -9.51
CA ASP A 103 5.55 -2.17 -9.25
C ASP A 103 6.79 -2.51 -8.42
N PHE A 104 7.94 -2.03 -8.86
CA PHE A 104 9.19 -2.07 -8.10
C PHE A 104 9.48 -0.67 -7.61
N VAL A 105 9.57 -0.49 -6.29
CA VAL A 105 9.62 0.81 -5.63
C VAL A 105 10.83 0.89 -4.71
N GLU A 106 11.61 1.96 -4.82
CA GLU A 106 12.62 2.30 -3.83
C GLU A 106 11.96 2.75 -2.52
N ASP A 107 12.33 2.11 -1.43
CA ASP A 107 11.72 2.31 -0.13
C ASP A 107 12.63 3.11 0.80
N PHE A 108 12.14 4.25 1.25
CA PHE A 108 12.83 5.07 2.25
C PHE A 108 12.30 4.84 3.66
N VAL A 109 11.22 4.07 3.81
CA VAL A 109 10.64 3.76 5.12
C VAL A 109 11.39 2.58 5.71
N ASP A 110 11.91 2.76 6.92
CA ASP A 110 12.63 1.69 7.61
C ASP A 110 11.71 0.55 7.99
N ILE A 111 12.30 -0.65 7.98
CA ILE A 111 11.61 -1.88 8.37
C ILE A 111 11.59 -1.94 9.89
N VAL A 112 10.40 -1.90 10.48
CA VAL A 112 10.25 -1.85 11.95
C VAL A 112 10.08 -3.22 12.58
N GLN A 113 9.77 -4.24 11.78
CA GLN A 113 9.67 -5.63 12.22
C GLN A 113 10.35 -6.55 11.19
N PRO A 114 10.88 -7.72 11.60
CA PRO A 114 11.52 -8.65 10.67
C PRO A 114 10.62 -9.01 9.47
N LEU A 115 11.23 -9.10 8.28
CA LEU A 115 10.55 -9.61 7.10
C LEU A 115 10.12 -11.06 7.32
N ARG A 116 8.96 -11.41 6.78
CA ARG A 116 8.45 -12.78 6.78
C ARG A 116 8.70 -13.38 5.42
N GLU A 117 9.32 -14.55 5.36
CA GLU A 117 9.41 -15.33 4.13
C GLU A 117 8.21 -16.26 4.02
N VAL A 118 7.50 -16.20 2.89
CA VAL A 118 6.38 -17.07 2.57
C VAL A 118 6.55 -17.57 1.14
N ASP A 119 6.71 -18.88 0.96
CA ASP A 119 6.88 -19.53 -0.35
C ASP A 119 7.96 -18.87 -1.24
N GLY A 120 9.11 -18.52 -0.66
CA GLY A 120 10.23 -17.88 -1.37
C GLY A 120 10.01 -16.40 -1.71
N ILE A 121 9.01 -15.76 -1.10
CA ILE A 121 8.75 -14.33 -1.22
C ILE A 121 8.87 -13.67 0.15
N TYR A 122 9.69 -12.63 0.26
CA TYR A 122 9.70 -11.77 1.44
C TYR A 122 8.46 -10.88 1.45
N VAL A 123 7.81 -10.79 2.61
CA VAL A 123 6.61 -10.00 2.87
C VAL A 123 6.85 -9.17 4.11
N VAL A 124 6.52 -7.88 4.06
CA VAL A 124 6.62 -7.01 5.23
C VAL A 124 5.62 -7.40 6.33
N SER A 125 5.93 -7.02 7.57
CA SER A 125 5.03 -7.19 8.71
C SER A 125 3.73 -6.39 8.56
N LEU A 126 2.75 -6.65 9.43
CA LEU A 126 1.51 -5.90 9.45
C LEU A 126 1.76 -4.43 9.85
N GLU A 127 2.66 -4.22 10.81
CA GLU A 127 3.11 -2.91 11.28
C GLU A 127 3.77 -2.11 10.16
N ASP A 128 4.62 -2.76 9.37
CA ASP A 128 5.29 -2.15 8.22
C ASP A 128 4.32 -1.76 7.10
N ILE A 129 3.29 -2.57 6.85
CA ILE A 129 2.20 -2.23 5.92
C ILE A 129 1.43 -1.03 6.45
N TYR A 130 1.12 -1.02 7.75
CA TYR A 130 0.37 0.06 8.39
C TYR A 130 1.15 1.37 8.29
N LEU A 131 2.43 1.37 8.65
CA LEU A 131 3.29 2.54 8.59
C LEU A 131 3.36 3.16 7.18
N ARG A 132 3.55 2.33 6.14
CA ARG A 132 3.53 2.79 4.74
C ARG A 132 2.18 3.36 4.32
N LYS A 133 1.07 2.79 4.82
CA LYS A 133 -0.27 3.35 4.57
C LYS A 133 -0.48 4.69 5.26
N LEU A 134 -0.01 4.84 6.50
CA LEU A 134 -0.05 6.12 7.20
C LEU A 134 0.73 7.18 6.43
N TYR A 135 1.95 6.88 6.02
CA TYR A 135 2.75 7.81 5.22
C TYR A 135 2.12 8.16 3.89
N ALA A 136 1.46 7.19 3.23
CA ALA A 136 0.74 7.45 1.98
C ALA A 136 -0.45 8.41 2.14
N VAL A 137 -1.15 8.39 3.28
CA VAL A 137 -2.34 9.26 3.50
C VAL A 137 -2.04 10.55 4.26
N ALA A 138 -1.10 10.52 5.21
CA ALA A 138 -0.71 11.67 6.02
C ALA A 138 0.20 12.63 5.23
N GLY A 139 0.96 12.10 4.26
CA GLY A 139 2.04 12.82 3.59
C GLY A 139 3.28 12.84 4.48
N HIS A 140 4.35 12.14 4.06
CA HIS A 140 5.62 12.11 4.79
C HIS A 140 6.64 13.12 4.22
N THR A 141 6.48 13.58 2.97
CA THR A 141 7.43 14.49 2.35
C THR A 141 6.94 15.93 2.46
N ALA A 142 7.78 16.81 3.01
CA ALA A 142 7.66 18.24 2.76
C ALA A 142 7.74 18.47 1.25
N SER A 143 6.66 18.90 0.63
CA SER A 143 6.71 19.56 -0.68
C SER A 143 6.98 21.04 -0.45
N GLN A 144 7.81 21.66 -1.27
CA GLN A 144 7.94 23.11 -1.25
C GLN A 144 6.79 23.74 -2.04
N ASP A 145 6.13 24.76 -1.51
CA ASP A 145 5.26 25.62 -2.32
C ASP A 145 6.08 26.52 -3.25
N ASP A 146 5.41 27.31 -4.09
CA ASP A 146 6.04 28.26 -5.02
C ASP A 146 6.89 29.34 -4.30
N ALA A 147 6.77 29.46 -2.97
CA ALA A 147 7.55 30.34 -2.12
C ALA A 147 8.68 29.63 -1.35
N GLY A 148 8.88 28.32 -1.56
CA GLY A 148 9.93 27.52 -0.93
C GLY A 148 9.62 27.05 0.49
N GLN A 149 8.40 27.23 0.99
CA GLN A 149 8.02 26.75 2.33
C GLN A 149 7.70 25.26 2.29
N ALA A 150 8.12 24.53 3.33
CA ALA A 150 7.74 23.14 3.53
C ALA A 150 6.24 23.04 3.79
N VAL A 151 5.46 22.69 2.77
CA VAL A 151 4.05 22.36 2.84
C VAL A 151 3.90 20.85 2.82
N THR A 152 3.12 20.29 3.74
CA THR A 152 2.64 18.91 3.60
C THR A 152 1.55 18.92 2.52
N ILE A 153 1.82 18.48 1.28
CA ILE A 153 0.72 18.18 0.34
C ILE A 153 -0.04 17.00 0.94
N GLY A 154 -1.36 17.16 1.11
CA GLY A 154 -2.22 16.11 1.67
C GLY A 154 -2.01 14.78 0.93
N GLY A 155 -1.90 13.68 1.68
CA GLY A 155 -1.62 12.37 1.09
C GLY A 155 -2.78 11.81 0.26
N ARG A 156 -2.60 10.60 -0.26
CA ARG A 156 -3.53 9.91 -1.16
C ARG A 156 -4.92 9.77 -0.51
N GLN A 157 -5.95 10.26 -1.19
CA GLN A 157 -7.36 10.15 -0.75
C GLN A 157 -8.12 9.10 -1.56
N GLU A 158 -7.60 7.88 -1.60
CA GLU A 158 -8.23 6.77 -2.34
C GLU A 158 -9.07 5.90 -1.40
N ALA A 159 -10.25 5.46 -1.86
CA ALA A 159 -11.14 4.60 -1.09
C ALA A 159 -10.48 3.30 -0.59
N LYS A 160 -9.57 2.71 -1.38
CA LYS A 160 -8.81 1.52 -0.95
C LYS A 160 -7.89 1.79 0.24
N ASN A 161 -7.29 2.98 0.32
CA ASN A 161 -6.42 3.36 1.44
C ASN A 161 -7.26 3.62 2.70
N PHE A 162 -8.41 4.30 2.56
CA PHE A 162 -9.38 4.48 3.64
C PHE A 162 -9.82 3.14 4.22
N TYR A 163 -10.24 2.19 3.37
CA TYR A 163 -10.71 0.88 3.80
C TYR A 163 -9.60 0.05 4.45
N ASP A 164 -8.40 0.01 3.84
CA ASP A 164 -7.28 -0.74 4.39
C ASP A 164 -6.85 -0.19 5.76
N LEU A 165 -6.81 1.13 5.94
CA LEU A 165 -6.52 1.76 7.23
C LEU A 165 -7.59 1.46 8.28
N TYR A 166 -8.87 1.44 7.88
CA TYR A 166 -9.94 1.04 8.78
C TYR A 166 -9.76 -0.41 9.24
N CYS A 167 -9.46 -1.33 8.32
CA CYS A 167 -9.21 -2.72 8.66
C CYS A 167 -7.99 -2.88 9.58
N LEU A 168 -6.88 -2.22 9.28
CA LEU A 168 -5.70 -2.22 10.15
C LEU A 168 -6.04 -1.71 11.55
N SER A 169 -6.67 -0.54 11.63
CA SER A 169 -7.02 0.08 12.92
C SER A 169 -7.98 -0.77 13.75
N SER A 170 -9.03 -1.31 13.11
CA SER A 170 -10.10 -2.01 13.81
C SER A 170 -9.83 -3.49 14.09
N ILE A 171 -8.92 -4.12 13.35
CA ILE A 171 -8.60 -5.55 13.49
C ILE A 171 -7.29 -5.77 14.26
N SER A 172 -6.27 -4.93 14.06
CA SER A 172 -4.94 -5.15 14.67
C SER A 172 -4.64 -4.18 15.82
N THR A 173 -4.33 -2.93 15.52
CA THR A 173 -3.96 -1.92 16.51
C THR A 173 -4.70 -0.63 16.23
N PRO A 174 -5.44 -0.05 17.20
CA PRO A 174 -6.12 1.24 17.00
C PRO A 174 -5.17 2.31 16.46
N LEU A 175 -5.65 3.09 15.50
CA LEU A 175 -4.89 4.13 14.79
C LEU A 175 -4.19 5.09 15.75
N SER A 176 -4.93 5.57 16.76
CA SER A 176 -4.41 6.45 17.81
C SER A 176 -3.17 5.84 18.48
N LYS A 177 -3.29 4.61 18.98
CA LYS A 177 -2.21 3.86 19.63
C LYS A 177 -1.05 3.54 18.68
N PHE A 178 -1.35 3.22 17.42
CA PHE A 178 -0.31 2.92 16.44
C PHE A 178 0.52 4.16 16.11
N VAL A 179 -0.14 5.31 15.89
CA VAL A 179 0.53 6.59 15.66
C VAL A 179 1.30 7.04 16.91
N ALA A 180 0.78 6.83 18.11
CA ALA A 180 1.53 7.12 19.34
C ALA A 180 2.82 6.29 19.47
N ARG A 181 2.82 5.05 18.94
CA ARG A 181 3.98 4.14 19.00
C ARG A 181 5.00 4.37 17.88
N TYR A 182 4.54 4.55 16.65
CA TYR A 182 5.39 4.54 15.45
C TYR A 182 5.35 5.84 14.65
N GLY A 183 4.38 6.72 14.90
CA GLY A 183 4.19 7.95 14.17
C GLY A 183 5.11 9.08 14.67
N THR A 184 5.35 10.05 13.79
CA THR A 184 5.95 11.34 14.15
C THR A 184 4.87 12.39 14.36
N ALA A 185 5.22 13.56 14.91
CA ALA A 185 4.30 14.69 15.00
C ALA A 185 3.71 15.07 13.63
N THR A 186 4.54 15.07 12.58
CA THR A 186 4.09 15.34 11.20
C THR A 186 3.09 14.30 10.70
N VAL A 187 3.29 13.00 11.00
CA VAL A 187 2.32 11.96 10.65
C VAL A 187 1.01 12.18 11.38
N LYS A 188 1.08 12.48 12.68
CA LYS A 188 -0.10 12.74 13.51
C LYS A 188 -0.92 13.91 12.93
N GLU A 189 -0.29 15.04 12.67
CA GLU A 189 -0.92 16.21 12.04
C GLU A 189 -1.49 15.88 10.65
N GLY A 190 -0.72 15.16 9.83
CA GLY A 190 -1.14 14.71 8.51
C GLY A 190 -2.37 13.80 8.56
N MET A 191 -2.45 12.89 9.55
CA MET A 191 -3.61 12.03 9.77
C MET A 191 -4.86 12.82 10.18
N ILE A 192 -4.70 13.76 11.13
CA ILE A 192 -5.80 14.64 11.58
C ILE A 192 -6.31 15.46 10.39
N ARG A 193 -5.39 16.05 9.62
CA ARG A 193 -5.73 16.82 8.43
C ARG A 193 -6.42 15.96 7.38
N TRP A 194 -5.87 14.79 7.06
CA TRP A 194 -6.45 13.86 6.10
C TRP A 194 -7.90 13.52 6.45
N TYR A 195 -8.18 13.18 7.70
CA TYR A 195 -9.55 12.88 8.16
C TYR A 195 -10.50 14.07 8.02
N ARG A 196 -10.01 15.27 8.32
CA ARG A 196 -10.82 16.50 8.23
C ARG A 196 -11.10 16.90 6.79
N THR A 197 -10.20 16.61 5.85
CA THR A 197 -10.26 17.15 4.49
C THR A 197 -10.62 16.15 3.40
N PHE A 198 -10.66 14.84 3.66
CA PHE A 198 -11.00 13.90 2.59
C PHE A 198 -12.44 14.10 2.09
N ASP A 199 -12.63 13.93 0.79
CA ASP A 199 -13.96 13.97 0.18
C ASP A 199 -14.77 12.72 0.56
N ARG A 200 -15.69 12.89 1.51
CA ARG A 200 -16.58 11.84 2.00
C ARG A 200 -17.42 11.21 0.89
N MET A 201 -17.87 11.99 -0.09
CA MET A 201 -18.67 11.47 -1.21
C MET A 201 -17.82 10.67 -2.17
N ALA A 202 -16.61 11.13 -2.48
CA ALA A 202 -15.66 10.38 -3.32
C ALA A 202 -15.25 9.06 -2.64
N ILE A 203 -14.92 9.09 -1.35
CA ILE A 203 -14.59 7.87 -0.58
C ILE A 203 -15.78 6.92 -0.56
N LYS A 204 -16.98 7.40 -0.20
CA LYS A 204 -18.19 6.56 -0.16
C LYS A 204 -18.48 5.90 -1.51
N THR A 205 -18.31 6.64 -2.61
CA THR A 205 -18.52 6.10 -3.96
C THR A 205 -17.45 5.07 -4.32
N GLY A 206 -16.17 5.39 -4.14
CA GLY A 206 -15.09 4.45 -4.46
C GLY A 206 -15.06 3.20 -3.58
N LEU A 207 -15.65 3.24 -2.37
CA LEU A 207 -15.85 2.05 -1.54
C LEU A 207 -16.81 1.04 -2.18
N LEU A 208 -17.77 1.50 -3.00
CA LEU A 208 -18.71 0.62 -3.70
C LEU A 208 -18.02 -0.21 -4.80
N ASP A 209 -16.89 0.28 -5.31
CA ASP A 209 -16.10 -0.41 -6.33
C ASP A 209 -15.19 -1.50 -5.74
N LEU A 210 -15.05 -1.55 -4.42
CA LEU A 210 -14.24 -2.57 -3.76
C LEU A 210 -14.96 -3.91 -3.71
N VAL A 211 -14.31 -4.93 -4.27
CA VAL A 211 -14.73 -6.33 -4.14
C VAL A 211 -14.34 -6.81 -2.73
N THR A 212 -15.34 -7.11 -1.91
CA THR A 212 -15.19 -7.52 -0.52
C THR A 212 -16.10 -8.69 -0.19
N GLU A 213 -15.72 -9.51 0.79
CA GLU A 213 -16.61 -10.58 1.30
C GLU A 213 -17.65 -10.03 2.28
N LYS A 214 -17.29 -8.97 3.03
CA LYS A 214 -18.15 -8.31 4.02
C LYS A 214 -18.72 -7.02 3.45
N THR A 215 -19.97 -6.72 3.79
CA THR A 215 -20.59 -5.45 3.37
C THR A 215 -19.87 -4.27 4.03
N ILE A 216 -19.57 -3.26 3.22
CA ILE A 216 -18.92 -2.03 3.67
C ILE A 216 -19.98 -1.05 4.20
N ASP A 217 -19.78 -0.56 5.43
CA ASP A 217 -20.59 0.49 6.03
C ASP A 217 -19.75 1.76 6.23
N PHE A 218 -19.90 2.71 5.30
CA PHE A 218 -19.18 3.98 5.36
C PHE A 218 -19.46 4.78 6.63
N ARG A 219 -20.70 4.82 7.12
CA ARG A 219 -21.05 5.63 8.30
C ARG A 219 -20.34 5.11 9.54
N ARG A 220 -20.32 3.78 9.71
CA ARG A 220 -19.60 3.14 10.80
C ARG A 220 -18.10 3.42 10.74
N MET A 221 -17.49 3.30 9.55
CA MET A 221 -16.06 3.55 9.39
C MET A 221 -15.68 5.02 9.61
N ASP A 222 -16.47 5.96 9.11
CA ASP A 222 -16.24 7.40 9.31
C ASP A 222 -16.37 7.77 10.79
N GLN A 223 -17.38 7.25 11.48
CA GLN A 223 -17.53 7.44 12.93
C GLN A 223 -16.37 6.83 13.72
N TYR A 224 -15.88 5.66 13.30
CA TYR A 224 -14.72 5.03 13.93
C TYR A 224 -13.47 5.90 13.77
N PHE A 225 -13.18 6.41 12.57
CA PHE A 225 -12.05 7.31 12.36
C PHE A 225 -12.19 8.63 13.12
N LYS A 226 -13.42 9.17 13.26
CA LYS A 226 -13.67 10.33 14.10
C LYS A 226 -13.15 10.10 15.52
N ASN A 227 -13.51 8.95 16.12
CA ASN A 227 -13.11 8.62 17.48
C ASN A 227 -11.59 8.44 17.60
N GLU A 228 -10.94 7.80 16.62
CA GLU A 228 -9.47 7.67 16.62
C GLU A 228 -8.77 9.03 16.49
N VAL A 229 -9.31 9.95 15.69
CA VAL A 229 -8.77 11.31 15.55
C VAL A 229 -8.99 12.15 16.81
N ASP A 230 -10.15 12.01 17.46
CA ASP A 230 -10.40 12.65 18.76
C ASP A 230 -9.42 12.14 19.83
N ALA A 231 -9.11 10.84 19.83
CA ALA A 231 -8.12 10.25 20.72
C ALA A 231 -6.70 10.81 20.46
N LEU A 232 -6.29 10.93 19.19
CA LEU A 232 -5.02 11.57 18.83
C LEU A 232 -4.91 13.00 19.38
N LEU A 233 -5.99 13.78 19.33
CA LEU A 233 -6.01 15.16 19.83
C LEU A 233 -5.96 15.21 21.37
N SER A 234 -6.57 14.24 22.06
CA SER A 234 -6.60 14.23 23.53
C SER A 234 -5.23 13.98 24.18
N GLU A 235 -4.32 13.31 23.48
CA GLU A 235 -2.94 13.07 23.95
C GLU A 235 -2.06 14.35 23.96
N GLU A 236 -2.54 15.49 23.43
CA GLU A 236 -1.82 16.79 23.48
C GLU A 236 -2.11 17.63 24.74
N ILE A 237 -3.17 17.29 25.49
CA ILE A 237 -3.65 18.09 26.63
C ILE A 237 -3.24 17.43 27.97
N GLY A 238 -2.38 16.41 27.92
CA GLY A 238 -1.86 15.66 29.08
C GLY A 238 -0.41 15.95 29.38
#